data_AF-A0AAD8X928-F1
#
_entry.id   AF-A0AAD8X928-F1
#
_cell.length_a   1.000
_cell.length_b   1.000
_cell.length_c   1.000
_cell.angle_alpha   90.00
_cell.angle_beta   90.00
_cell.angle_gamma   90.00
#
_symmetry.space_group_name_H-M   'P 1'
#
loop_
_entity.id
_entity.type
_entity.pdbx_description
1 polymer ?
#
loop_
_entity_poly.entity_id
_entity_poly.type
_entity_poly.pdbx_seq_one_letter_code
_entity_poly.pdbx_strand_id
1 'polypeptide(L)'
;MVREFEQRPAAPNALEAYWAGPRYEGPAGRFCHFITEQEGVSFSCLAGSHTSDHTPIPPPPATSPATMAARLAARRLLGLASASASQSAARRIAPSTISSPAAAAATGYFSRTFSSALNYHIDSPENSPDMPWEFTKTNMEKVKEILSHYPSNYKQSGIIPMLDLAQQQHGGWVPVAAMNAIAKIVEVAPIRVYEVATFYSMFNRTKVGKYHLLVCGTTPCMIRGSRDIEEALLEHLGVKRNEVTSDGLFSVGEMECMGCCVNAPMIAVADYSKGSDGYSYNYYEDLTPKRVVELVEMLRRGETPPRGTQNPERKNCGPAGGNLTLQGEPKPPPCRDLDAC
;
A
#
# COMPACT_ATOMS: atom_id res chain seq x y z
N MET A 1 -22.13 -47.18 -53.78
CA MET A 1 -20.85 -47.43 -53.09
C MET A 1 -20.87 -46.62 -51.80
N VAL A 2 -21.74 -46.95 -50.84
CA VAL A 2 -21.59 -47.95 -49.75
C VAL A 2 -20.34 -47.70 -48.90
N ARG A 3 -20.61 -47.09 -47.72
CA ARG A 3 -20.02 -47.25 -46.37
C ARG A 3 -18.51 -46.91 -46.22
N GLU A 4 -18.08 -46.23 -45.17
CA GLU A 4 -18.32 -46.61 -43.77
C GLU A 4 -18.28 -45.41 -42.81
N PHE A 5 -19.27 -45.42 -41.92
CA PHE A 5 -19.30 -44.70 -40.65
C PHE A 5 -18.35 -45.44 -39.71
N GLU A 6 -17.36 -44.76 -39.12
CA GLU A 6 -16.69 -45.31 -37.94
C GLU A 6 -16.65 -44.28 -36.81
N GLN A 7 -16.98 -44.79 -35.64
CA GLN A 7 -17.52 -44.07 -34.50
C GLN A 7 -16.44 -43.29 -33.74
N ARG A 8 -16.83 -42.15 -33.17
CA ARG A 8 -16.08 -41.47 -32.11
C ARG A 8 -15.81 -42.44 -30.95
N PRO A 9 -14.57 -42.59 -30.48
CA PRO A 9 -14.32 -42.91 -29.09
C PRO A 9 -14.32 -41.63 -28.25
N ALA A 10 -14.84 -41.75 -27.03
CA ALA A 10 -14.98 -40.71 -26.04
C ALA A 10 -13.64 -40.05 -25.66
N ALA A 11 -13.70 -38.76 -25.32
CA ALA A 11 -12.60 -38.02 -24.74
C ALA A 11 -12.12 -38.64 -23.40
N PRO A 12 -10.79 -38.78 -23.19
CA PRO A 12 -10.22 -38.68 -21.87
C PRO A 12 -9.93 -37.20 -21.54
N ASN A 13 -10.12 -36.85 -20.28
CA ASN A 13 -10.12 -35.51 -19.72
C ASN A 13 -8.94 -34.63 -20.18
N ALA A 14 -9.29 -33.41 -20.60
CA ALA A 14 -8.39 -32.31 -20.89
C ALA A 14 -7.80 -31.76 -19.58
N LEU A 15 -6.74 -32.37 -19.06
CA LEU A 15 -5.97 -31.84 -17.92
C LEU A 15 -4.46 -32.10 -17.96
N GLU A 16 -3.92 -32.88 -18.91
CA GLU A 16 -2.49 -33.25 -18.91
C GLU A 16 -1.62 -32.67 -20.04
N ALA A 17 -2.19 -31.97 -21.03
CA ALA A 17 -1.42 -31.57 -22.23
C ALA A 17 -0.79 -30.16 -22.20
N TYR A 18 -0.81 -29.44 -21.06
CA TYR A 18 -0.46 -28.00 -21.00
C TYR A 18 0.94 -27.65 -20.45
N TRP A 19 1.80 -28.61 -20.13
CA TRP A 19 3.06 -28.35 -19.42
C TRP A 19 4.36 -28.72 -20.16
N ALA A 20 4.35 -28.75 -21.49
CA ALA A 20 5.56 -28.96 -22.27
C ALA A 20 6.01 -27.66 -22.97
N GLY A 21 6.71 -26.79 -22.23
CA GLY A 21 7.45 -25.66 -22.81
C GLY A 21 8.72 -26.09 -23.57
N PRO A 22 9.33 -25.21 -24.39
CA PRO A 22 10.44 -25.58 -25.27
C PRO A 22 11.74 -25.83 -24.49
N ARG A 23 12.49 -26.86 -24.88
CA ARG A 23 13.80 -27.23 -24.31
C ARG A 23 14.89 -26.33 -24.87
N TYR A 24 15.67 -25.71 -23.98
CA TYR A 24 16.91 -25.01 -24.32
C TYR A 24 18.10 -25.94 -24.02
N GLU A 25 18.97 -26.18 -25.01
CA GLU A 25 20.19 -26.98 -24.85
C GLU A 25 21.35 -26.08 -24.39
N GLY A 26 21.90 -26.37 -23.21
CA GLY A 26 23.14 -25.80 -22.69
C GLY A 26 24.26 -26.84 -22.64
N PRO A 27 25.55 -26.44 -22.73
CA PRO A 27 26.66 -27.36 -22.92
C PRO A 27 27.10 -27.94 -21.58
N ALA A 28 26.46 -29.04 -21.16
CA ALA A 28 27.00 -30.07 -20.26
C ALA A 28 25.83 -30.97 -19.85
N GLY A 29 25.61 -32.06 -20.61
CA GLY A 29 24.49 -32.98 -20.43
C GLY A 29 24.30 -33.49 -19.00
N ARG A 30 23.39 -32.87 -18.26
CA ARG A 30 22.78 -33.39 -17.02
C ARG A 30 21.29 -33.09 -17.03
N PHE A 31 20.50 -34.16 -17.05
CA PHE A 31 19.04 -34.10 -16.97
C PHE A 31 18.61 -34.11 -15.50
N CYS A 32 17.72 -33.20 -15.08
CA CYS A 32 16.99 -33.30 -13.82
C CYS A 32 15.51 -33.50 -14.13
N HIS A 33 14.95 -34.61 -13.66
CA HIS A 33 13.51 -34.86 -13.64
C HIS A 33 12.91 -34.21 -12.39
N PHE A 34 11.85 -33.43 -12.56
CA PHE A 34 10.94 -33.04 -11.48
C PHE A 34 9.64 -33.84 -11.66
N ILE A 35 9.37 -34.75 -10.73
CA ILE A 35 8.05 -35.37 -10.55
C ILE A 35 7.51 -34.79 -9.24
N THR A 36 6.32 -34.20 -9.27
CA THR A 36 5.58 -33.81 -8.06
C THR A 36 4.46 -34.81 -7.87
N GLU A 37 4.59 -35.68 -6.87
CA GLU A 37 3.48 -36.50 -6.38
C GLU A 37 2.91 -35.87 -5.11
N GLN A 38 1.58 -36.02 -4.98
CA GLN A 38 0.75 -35.53 -3.89
C GLN A 38 1.08 -36.25 -2.57
N GLU A 39 0.94 -35.48 -1.49
CA GLU A 39 0.91 -35.88 -0.08
C GLU A 39 2.26 -35.99 0.67
N GLY A 40 2.40 -35.15 1.70
CA GLY A 40 3.32 -35.38 2.83
C GLY A 40 4.71 -34.76 2.71
N VAL A 41 4.93 -33.61 3.36
CA VAL A 41 6.28 -33.04 3.55
C VAL A 41 7.02 -33.86 4.60
N SER A 42 8.03 -34.62 4.18
CA SER A 42 9.07 -35.18 5.04
C SER A 42 10.44 -34.76 4.53
N PHE A 43 11.16 -33.98 5.34
CA PHE A 43 12.55 -33.61 5.09
C PHE A 43 13.47 -34.68 5.68
N SER A 44 14.19 -35.42 4.83
CA SER A 44 15.39 -36.15 5.24
C SER A 44 16.59 -35.64 4.43
N CYS A 45 17.52 -34.95 5.10
CA CYS A 45 18.82 -34.61 4.52
C CYS A 45 19.81 -35.76 4.80
N LEU A 46 20.27 -36.42 3.73
CA LEU A 46 21.47 -37.25 3.76
C LEU A 46 22.68 -36.37 3.42
N ALA A 47 23.63 -36.32 4.35
CA ALA A 47 24.84 -35.50 4.30
C ALA A 47 25.86 -36.05 3.29
N GLY A 48 26.33 -35.19 2.38
CA GLY A 48 27.56 -35.37 1.62
C GLY A 48 28.67 -34.53 2.23
N SER A 49 29.77 -35.18 2.60
CA SER A 49 30.94 -34.62 3.26
C SER A 49 31.78 -33.72 2.34
N HIS A 50 32.00 -32.47 2.75
CA HIS A 50 33.18 -31.70 2.32
C HIS A 50 33.71 -30.88 3.50
N THR A 51 34.99 -31.09 3.77
CA THR A 51 35.81 -30.48 4.81
C THR A 51 36.25 -29.07 4.41
N SER A 52 35.99 -28.09 5.25
CA SER A 52 36.72 -26.81 5.23
C SER A 52 36.99 -26.37 6.67
N ASP A 53 38.28 -26.23 6.98
CA ASP A 53 38.82 -25.75 8.25
C ASP A 53 38.21 -24.40 8.66
N HIS A 54 37.51 -24.40 9.80
CA HIS A 54 37.22 -23.20 10.55
C HIS A 54 37.69 -23.40 12.00
N THR A 55 38.73 -22.67 12.38
CA THR A 55 39.10 -22.50 13.79
C THR A 55 38.02 -21.70 14.51
N PRO A 56 37.43 -22.20 15.61
CA PRO A 56 36.37 -21.50 16.32
C PRO A 56 36.93 -20.33 17.15
N ILE A 57 36.31 -19.16 17.00
CA ILE A 57 36.50 -17.99 17.87
C ILE A 57 35.84 -18.27 19.22
N PRO A 58 36.51 -18.07 20.38
CA PRO A 58 35.89 -18.30 21.68
C PRO A 58 34.81 -17.25 22.00
N PRO A 59 33.70 -17.63 22.65
CA PRO A 59 32.65 -16.69 23.04
C PRO A 59 33.11 -15.76 24.18
N PRO A 60 32.55 -14.55 24.30
CA PRO A 60 32.85 -13.64 25.39
C PRO A 60 32.37 -14.19 26.75
N PRO A 61 33.07 -13.92 27.86
CA PRO A 61 32.76 -14.50 29.16
C PRO A 61 31.42 -14.00 29.73
N ALA A 62 30.65 -14.93 30.28
CA ALA A 62 29.39 -14.68 30.97
C ALA A 62 29.60 -13.77 32.20
N THR A 63 28.81 -12.70 32.29
CA THR A 63 28.77 -11.83 33.46
C THR A 63 27.87 -12.45 34.53
N SER A 64 28.40 -12.51 35.76
CA SER A 64 27.76 -13.09 36.95
C SER A 64 26.56 -12.24 37.44
N PRO A 65 25.54 -12.83 38.11
CA PRO A 65 24.28 -12.16 38.51
C PRO A 65 24.41 -11.10 39.62
N ALA A 66 25.63 -10.71 40.00
CA ALA A 66 25.88 -9.83 41.14
C ALA A 66 25.82 -8.32 40.83
N THR A 67 25.63 -7.91 39.57
CA THR A 67 25.74 -6.49 39.16
C THR A 67 24.41 -5.84 38.78
N MET A 68 23.28 -6.40 39.22
CA MET A 68 21.94 -5.79 39.00
C MET A 68 21.25 -5.32 40.29
N ALA A 69 21.80 -5.64 41.47
CA ALA A 69 21.19 -5.31 42.77
C ALA A 69 21.64 -3.96 43.36
N ALA A 70 22.61 -3.25 42.76
CA ALA A 70 23.23 -2.07 43.36
C ALA A 70 22.68 -0.70 42.88
N ARG A 71 21.62 -0.64 42.08
CA ARG A 71 21.10 0.63 41.53
C ARG A 71 19.66 1.00 41.92
N LEU A 72 19.02 0.25 42.82
CA LEU A 72 17.60 0.45 43.18
C LEU A 72 17.32 0.66 44.68
N ALA A 73 18.35 0.93 45.50
CA ALA A 73 18.21 1.07 46.95
C ALA A 73 18.72 2.42 47.50
N ALA A 74 18.45 3.53 46.83
CA ALA A 74 18.77 4.86 47.33
C ALA A 74 17.70 5.90 46.97
N ARG A 75 16.45 5.70 47.44
CA ARG A 75 15.44 6.78 47.57
C ARG A 75 14.21 6.43 48.41
N ARG A 76 14.40 5.70 49.50
CA ARG A 76 13.42 5.63 50.59
C ARG A 76 14.07 6.17 51.85
N LEU A 77 13.77 7.41 52.19
CA LEU A 77 13.71 8.00 53.54
C LEU A 77 13.37 9.49 53.39
N LEU A 78 12.48 9.98 54.27
CA LEU A 78 11.77 11.29 54.32
C LEU A 78 10.45 11.29 53.52
N GLY A 79 9.26 11.36 54.12
CA GLY A 79 8.87 11.56 55.51
C GLY A 79 7.37 11.27 55.70
N LEU A 80 7.03 10.82 56.91
CA LEU A 80 5.70 10.52 57.42
C LEU A 80 5.06 11.76 58.09
N ALA A 81 3.74 11.66 58.33
CA ALA A 81 2.83 12.50 59.11
C ALA A 81 2.06 13.55 58.27
N SER A 82 0.72 13.62 58.30
CA SER A 82 -0.20 13.40 59.42
C SER A 82 -1.58 12.89 58.95
N ALA A 83 -2.17 12.03 59.77
CA ALA A 83 -3.56 11.59 59.69
C ALA A 83 -4.38 12.34 60.76
N SER A 84 -5.64 12.66 60.46
CA SER A 84 -6.66 12.88 61.50
C SER A 84 -7.95 12.18 61.10
N ALA A 85 -8.50 11.46 62.09
CA ALA A 85 -9.68 10.62 62.00
C ALA A 85 -10.91 11.36 62.52
N SER A 86 -12.09 11.02 62.00
CA SER A 86 -13.35 11.16 62.72
C SER A 86 -14.33 10.07 62.26
N GLN A 87 -15.05 9.52 63.23
CA GLN A 87 -15.76 8.25 63.19
C GLN A 87 -17.26 8.40 62.83
N SER A 88 -17.77 7.34 62.18
CA SER A 88 -19.06 6.66 62.41
C SER A 88 -20.40 7.41 62.32
N ALA A 89 -21.24 6.97 61.37
CA ALA A 89 -22.64 6.60 61.66
C ALA A 89 -23.21 5.78 60.48
N ALA A 90 -23.52 4.50 60.74
CA ALA A 90 -24.19 3.62 59.80
C ALA A 90 -25.69 3.98 59.71
N ARG A 91 -26.18 4.27 58.49
CA ARG A 91 -27.61 4.39 58.19
C ARG A 91 -27.94 3.49 57.00
N ARG A 92 -28.77 2.48 57.27
CA ARG A 92 -29.33 1.56 56.26
C ARG A 92 -30.21 2.36 55.30
N ILE A 93 -29.94 2.26 53.99
CA ILE A 93 -30.78 2.81 52.92
C ILE A 93 -31.28 1.63 52.07
N ALA A 94 -32.59 1.61 51.83
CA ALA A 94 -33.34 0.65 51.04
C ALA A 94 -32.92 0.65 49.56
N PRO A 95 -33.17 -0.42 48.78
CA PRO A 95 -32.68 -0.52 47.41
C PRO A 95 -33.52 0.37 46.48
N SER A 96 -32.96 1.51 46.07
CA SER A 96 -33.43 2.25 44.90
C SER A 96 -32.85 1.60 43.65
N THR A 97 -33.73 1.21 42.73
CA THR A 97 -33.43 0.74 41.37
C THR A 97 -32.55 1.74 40.64
N ILE A 98 -31.26 1.42 40.50
CA ILE A 98 -30.33 2.14 39.63
C ILE A 98 -30.48 1.55 38.23
N SER A 99 -31.05 2.32 37.33
CA SER A 99 -31.00 2.12 35.89
C SER A 99 -29.54 2.01 35.44
N SER A 100 -29.17 0.88 34.84
CA SER A 100 -27.87 0.70 34.18
C SER A 100 -27.70 1.74 33.06
N PRO A 101 -26.62 2.53 33.03
CA PRO A 101 -26.12 3.04 31.77
C PRO A 101 -25.31 1.91 31.12
N ALA A 102 -26.01 1.01 30.43
CA ALA A 102 -25.38 0.19 29.42
C ALA A 102 -24.99 1.12 28.26
N ALA A 103 -23.69 1.28 28.06
CA ALA A 103 -22.98 1.78 26.86
C ALA A 103 -21.88 2.77 27.25
N ALA A 104 -20.89 2.31 28.01
CA ALA A 104 -19.54 2.84 27.84
C ALA A 104 -19.14 2.45 26.41
N ALA A 105 -19.18 3.44 25.51
CA ALA A 105 -18.81 3.31 24.12
C ALA A 105 -17.45 2.59 24.05
N ALA A 106 -17.46 1.38 23.51
CA ALA A 106 -16.26 0.74 23.04
C ALA A 106 -15.61 1.72 22.05
N THR A 107 -14.45 2.26 22.43
CA THR A 107 -13.51 2.90 21.53
C THR A 107 -13.36 1.98 20.33
N GLY A 108 -14.03 2.36 19.25
CA GLY A 108 -14.13 1.56 18.04
C GLY A 108 -12.72 1.27 17.54
N TYR A 109 -12.44 0.00 17.33
CA TYR A 109 -11.48 -0.38 16.32
C TYR A 109 -11.96 0.27 15.02
N PHE A 110 -11.32 1.38 14.63
CA PHE A 110 -11.57 2.03 13.34
C PHE A 110 -11.27 0.99 12.25
N SER A 111 -12.31 0.51 11.58
CA SER A 111 -12.17 -0.33 10.40
C SER A 111 -11.48 0.49 9.32
N ARG A 112 -10.27 0.05 8.90
CA ARG A 112 -9.51 0.68 7.81
C ARG A 112 -10.31 0.53 6.52
N THR A 113 -11.08 1.55 6.20
CA THR A 113 -11.93 1.57 5.03
C THR A 113 -11.15 2.29 3.93
N PHE A 114 -11.01 1.66 2.76
CA PHE A 114 -10.47 2.30 1.56
C PHE A 114 -11.59 3.05 0.80
N SER A 115 -11.20 3.89 -0.17
CA SER A 115 -12.05 4.74 -1.02
C SER A 115 -13.40 4.11 -1.44
N SER A 116 -13.47 2.80 -1.69
CA SER A 116 -14.74 2.07 -1.80
C SER A 116 -14.79 0.86 -0.86
N ALA A 117 -15.60 0.94 0.19
CA ALA A 117 -15.77 -0.11 1.19
C ALA A 117 -16.41 -1.41 0.65
N LEU A 118 -17.10 -1.34 -0.49
CA LEU A 118 -17.84 -2.46 -1.07
C LEU A 118 -17.00 -3.15 -2.15
N ASN A 119 -16.96 -4.48 -2.17
CA ASN A 119 -16.25 -5.27 -3.18
C ASN A 119 -17.16 -5.73 -4.33
N TYR A 120 -18.31 -5.07 -4.49
CA TYR A 120 -19.28 -5.31 -5.55
C TYR A 120 -19.83 -3.98 -6.06
N HIS A 121 -20.49 -4.02 -7.21
CA HIS A 121 -21.09 -2.84 -7.83
C HIS A 121 -22.57 -2.71 -7.46
N ILE A 122 -23.01 -1.47 -7.25
CA ILE A 122 -24.42 -1.09 -7.17
C ILE A 122 -24.65 -0.08 -8.28
N ASP A 123 -25.61 -0.38 -9.15
CA ASP A 123 -25.95 0.50 -10.26
C ASP A 123 -26.46 1.84 -9.72
N SER A 124 -25.92 2.91 -10.30
CA SER A 124 -26.36 4.28 -10.04
C SER A 124 -26.46 5.04 -11.35
N PRO A 125 -27.22 6.14 -11.42
CA PRO A 125 -27.34 6.93 -12.65
C PRO A 125 -25.99 7.43 -13.20
N GLU A 126 -25.00 7.59 -12.33
CA GLU A 126 -23.67 8.10 -12.65
C GLU A 126 -22.62 7.00 -12.88
N ASN A 127 -22.90 5.76 -12.44
CA ASN A 127 -22.03 4.60 -12.59
C ASN A 127 -22.92 3.37 -12.83
N SER A 128 -23.05 2.99 -14.09
CA SER A 128 -23.80 1.82 -14.57
C SER A 128 -23.01 1.15 -15.69
N PRO A 129 -23.13 -0.16 -15.90
CA PRO A 129 -22.47 -0.86 -17.01
C PRO A 129 -22.93 -0.36 -18.39
N ASP A 130 -24.12 0.23 -18.50
CA ASP A 130 -24.74 0.65 -19.76
C ASP A 130 -24.33 2.08 -20.19
N MET A 131 -23.64 2.83 -19.32
CA MET A 131 -23.21 4.19 -19.67
C MET A 131 -22.17 4.15 -20.82
N PRO A 132 -22.26 5.07 -21.80
CA PRO A 132 -21.26 5.15 -22.86
C PRO A 132 -19.94 5.66 -22.28
N TRP A 133 -18.87 4.87 -22.41
CA TRP A 133 -17.53 5.27 -22.00
C TRP A 133 -16.49 4.73 -22.99
N GLU A 134 -15.59 5.60 -23.42
CA GLU A 134 -14.45 5.27 -24.27
C GLU A 134 -13.26 6.18 -23.92
N PHE A 135 -12.04 5.76 -24.26
CA PHE A 135 -10.88 6.61 -24.13
C PHE A 135 -10.95 7.77 -25.14
N THR A 136 -10.51 8.95 -24.73
CA THR A 136 -10.35 10.08 -25.65
C THR A 136 -9.33 9.75 -26.74
N LYS A 137 -9.37 10.44 -27.88
CA LYS A 137 -8.43 10.20 -28.99
C LYS A 137 -6.97 10.27 -28.55
N THR A 138 -6.61 11.26 -27.74
CA THR A 138 -5.28 11.41 -27.15
C THR A 138 -4.91 10.24 -26.24
N ASN A 139 -5.83 9.78 -25.40
CA ASN A 139 -5.57 8.65 -24.51
C ASN A 139 -5.53 7.31 -25.26
N MET A 140 -6.24 7.17 -26.38
CA MET A 140 -6.14 5.99 -27.24
C MET A 140 -4.73 5.82 -27.84
N GLU A 141 -3.98 6.91 -28.06
CA GLU A 141 -2.58 6.82 -28.46
C GLU A 141 -1.70 6.28 -27.32
N LYS A 142 -1.90 6.77 -26.09
CA LYS A 142 -1.25 6.23 -24.89
C LYS A 142 -1.61 4.76 -24.65
N VAL A 143 -2.86 4.35 -24.90
CA VAL A 143 -3.28 2.94 -24.82
C VAL A 143 -2.51 2.06 -25.81
N LYS A 144 -2.33 2.52 -27.05
CA LYS A 144 -1.52 1.79 -28.06
C LYS A 144 -0.06 1.68 -27.64
N GLU A 145 0.51 2.75 -27.08
CA GLU A 145 1.86 2.74 -26.53
C GLU A 145 1.99 1.74 -25.38
N ILE A 146 1.07 1.76 -24.41
CA ILE A 146 1.03 0.80 -23.30
C ILE A 146 1.02 -0.63 -23.81
N LEU A 147 0.15 -0.94 -24.78
CA LEU A 147 0.07 -2.28 -25.37
C LEU A 147 1.34 -2.69 -26.12
N SER A 148 2.09 -1.73 -26.67
CA SER A 148 3.35 -2.00 -27.38
C SER A 148 4.49 -2.48 -26.47
N HIS A 149 4.41 -2.20 -25.17
CA HIS A 149 5.38 -2.70 -24.19
C HIS A 149 5.24 -4.20 -23.90
N TYR A 150 4.10 -4.80 -24.28
CA TYR A 150 3.77 -6.18 -23.99
C TYR A 150 3.65 -6.99 -25.29
N PRO A 151 4.00 -8.30 -25.27
CA PRO A 151 3.82 -9.14 -26.44
C PRO A 151 2.34 -9.32 -26.78
N SER A 152 2.05 -9.54 -28.06
CA SER A 152 0.69 -9.50 -28.63
C SER A 152 -0.31 -10.49 -28.01
N ASN A 153 0.16 -11.60 -27.45
CA ASN A 153 -0.65 -12.61 -26.79
C ASN A 153 -0.83 -12.36 -25.27
N TYR A 154 -0.03 -11.50 -24.65
CA TYR A 154 -0.12 -11.13 -23.23
C TYR A 154 -0.52 -9.67 -23.03
N LYS A 155 -1.46 -9.17 -23.85
CA LYS A 155 -2.06 -7.83 -23.71
C LYS A 155 -2.68 -7.60 -22.33
N GLN A 156 -3.08 -8.68 -21.62
CA GLN A 156 -3.60 -8.64 -20.25
C GLN A 156 -2.68 -7.88 -19.28
N SER A 157 -1.36 -7.91 -19.50
CA SER A 157 -0.38 -7.19 -18.69
C SER A 157 -0.59 -5.66 -18.69
N GLY A 158 -1.27 -5.12 -19.71
CA GLY A 158 -1.57 -3.70 -19.81
C GLY A 158 -2.77 -3.22 -18.98
N ILE A 159 -3.50 -4.11 -18.27
CA ILE A 159 -4.73 -3.73 -17.54
C ILE A 159 -4.45 -2.65 -16.48
N ILE A 160 -3.38 -2.78 -15.69
CA ILE A 160 -3.03 -1.83 -14.63
C ILE A 160 -2.80 -0.41 -15.20
N PRO A 161 -1.89 -0.19 -16.17
CA PRO A 161 -1.68 1.14 -16.73
C PRO A 161 -2.91 1.67 -17.49
N MET A 162 -3.72 0.82 -18.11
CA MET A 162 -4.98 1.27 -18.75
C MET A 162 -6.05 1.68 -17.73
N LEU A 163 -6.16 0.97 -16.61
CA LEU A 163 -7.06 1.36 -15.51
C LEU A 163 -6.62 2.68 -14.88
N ASP A 164 -5.33 2.86 -14.66
CA ASP A 164 -4.77 4.11 -14.14
C ASP A 164 -5.05 5.27 -15.11
N LEU A 165 -4.83 5.08 -16.42
CA LEU A 165 -5.16 6.07 -17.43
C LEU A 165 -6.66 6.37 -17.49
N ALA A 166 -7.52 5.36 -17.34
CA ALA A 166 -8.97 5.53 -17.30
C ALA A 166 -9.41 6.33 -16.05
N GLN A 167 -8.79 6.06 -14.90
CA GLN A 167 -9.01 6.79 -13.67
C GLN A 167 -8.63 8.27 -13.83
N GLN A 168 -7.47 8.54 -14.41
CA GLN A 168 -7.03 9.90 -14.69
C GLN A 168 -7.98 10.61 -15.67
N GLN A 169 -8.40 9.93 -16.75
CA GLN A 169 -9.35 10.50 -17.72
C GLN A 169 -10.70 10.83 -17.10
N HIS A 170 -11.21 9.96 -16.22
CA HIS A 170 -12.55 10.07 -15.66
C HIS A 170 -12.61 10.88 -14.35
N GLY A 171 -11.56 11.65 -14.05
CA GLY A 171 -11.57 12.57 -12.92
C GLY A 171 -11.37 11.90 -11.57
N GLY A 172 -10.53 10.86 -11.52
CA GLY A 172 -10.01 10.29 -10.28
C GLY A 172 -10.68 9.01 -9.79
N TRP A 173 -11.62 8.45 -10.54
CA TRP A 173 -12.28 7.17 -10.23
C TRP A 173 -12.61 6.39 -11.50
N VAL A 174 -12.83 5.08 -11.36
CA VAL A 174 -13.03 4.13 -12.46
C VAL A 174 -14.48 3.63 -12.46
N PRO A 175 -15.32 4.04 -13.43
CA PRO A 175 -16.67 3.51 -13.59
C PRO A 175 -16.64 2.09 -14.17
N VAL A 176 -17.71 1.33 -13.97
CA VAL A 176 -17.82 -0.04 -14.49
C VAL A 176 -17.77 -0.07 -16.02
N ALA A 177 -18.34 0.93 -16.69
CA ALA A 177 -18.22 1.05 -18.13
C ALA A 177 -16.77 1.25 -18.63
N ALA A 178 -15.92 1.93 -17.86
CA ALA A 178 -14.50 2.05 -18.20
C ALA A 178 -13.78 0.70 -18.09
N MET A 179 -14.07 -0.07 -17.03
CA MET A 179 -13.54 -1.42 -16.87
C MET A 179 -13.99 -2.33 -18.03
N ASN A 180 -15.25 -2.20 -18.47
CA ASN A 180 -15.79 -2.93 -19.61
C ASN A 180 -15.13 -2.53 -20.93
N ALA A 181 -14.84 -1.25 -21.13
CA ALA A 181 -14.13 -0.77 -22.31
C ALA A 181 -12.70 -1.34 -22.37
N ILE A 182 -11.98 -1.34 -21.24
CA ILE A 182 -10.64 -1.94 -21.14
C ILE A 182 -10.69 -3.44 -21.42
N ALA A 183 -11.67 -4.15 -20.87
CA ALA A 183 -11.85 -5.59 -21.12
C ALA A 183 -12.01 -5.90 -22.62
N LYS A 184 -12.76 -5.06 -23.35
CA LYS A 184 -12.93 -5.17 -24.81
C LYS A 184 -11.63 -4.92 -25.57
N ILE A 185 -10.83 -3.92 -25.16
CA ILE A 185 -9.54 -3.59 -25.81
C ILE A 185 -8.52 -4.72 -25.65
N VAL A 186 -8.51 -5.34 -24.46
CA VAL A 186 -7.53 -6.37 -24.08
C VAL A 186 -8.00 -7.79 -24.43
N GLU A 187 -9.25 -7.93 -24.87
CA GLU A 187 -9.87 -9.20 -25.27
C GLU A 187 -9.93 -10.23 -24.12
N VAL A 188 -10.24 -9.75 -22.92
CA VAL A 188 -10.41 -10.59 -21.71
C VAL A 188 -11.82 -10.46 -21.14
N ALA A 189 -12.22 -11.45 -20.33
CA ALA A 189 -13.48 -11.37 -19.62
C ALA A 189 -13.49 -10.17 -18.65
N PRO A 190 -14.56 -9.35 -18.58
CA PRO A 190 -14.62 -8.16 -17.72
C PRO A 190 -14.31 -8.43 -16.25
N ILE A 191 -14.65 -9.63 -15.76
CA ILE A 191 -14.37 -10.05 -14.38
C ILE A 191 -12.88 -9.95 -14.02
N ARG A 192 -11.96 -10.20 -14.95
CA ARG A 192 -10.51 -10.08 -14.69
C ARG A 192 -10.10 -8.63 -14.47
N VAL A 193 -10.75 -7.69 -15.15
CA VAL A 193 -10.53 -6.26 -14.94
C VAL A 193 -11.13 -5.83 -13.60
N TYR A 194 -12.31 -6.34 -13.23
CA TYR A 194 -12.93 -6.05 -11.93
C TYR A 194 -12.10 -6.57 -10.75
N GLU A 195 -11.54 -7.78 -10.86
CA GLU A 195 -10.63 -8.34 -9.86
C GLU A 195 -9.42 -7.41 -9.65
N VAL A 196 -8.80 -6.95 -10.72
CA VAL A 196 -7.66 -6.01 -10.64
C VAL A 196 -8.09 -4.67 -10.03
N ALA A 197 -9.20 -4.09 -10.49
CA ALA A 197 -9.69 -2.81 -10.01
C ALA A 197 -10.14 -2.83 -8.53
N THR A 198 -10.55 -3.99 -8.02
CA THR A 198 -10.94 -4.15 -6.61
C THR A 198 -9.75 -4.52 -5.71
N PHE A 199 -8.73 -5.18 -6.26
CA PHE A 199 -7.56 -5.65 -5.52
C PHE A 199 -6.56 -4.53 -5.22
N TYR A 200 -6.26 -3.66 -6.19
CA TYR A 200 -5.28 -2.58 -5.99
C TYR A 200 -5.94 -1.34 -5.39
N SER A 201 -5.42 -0.88 -4.24
CA SER A 201 -5.98 0.24 -3.47
C SER A 201 -5.92 1.60 -4.17
N MET A 202 -5.07 1.76 -5.19
CA MET A 202 -4.98 3.00 -5.97
C MET A 202 -6.24 3.23 -6.83
N PHE A 203 -6.93 2.16 -7.20
CA PHE A 203 -8.09 2.25 -8.08
C PHE A 203 -9.34 2.66 -7.30
N ASN A 204 -9.69 3.95 -7.40
CA ASN A 204 -10.90 4.47 -6.79
C ASN A 204 -12.11 4.02 -7.60
N ARG A 205 -13.08 3.36 -6.97
CA ARG A 205 -14.33 2.90 -7.62
C ARG A 205 -15.52 3.80 -7.32
N THR A 206 -15.29 4.82 -6.51
CA THR A 206 -16.21 5.85 -6.06
C THR A 206 -15.52 7.21 -6.25
N LYS A 207 -16.32 8.26 -6.38
CA LYS A 207 -15.80 9.62 -6.58
C LYS A 207 -15.01 10.07 -5.36
N VAL A 208 -13.81 10.61 -5.58
CA VAL A 208 -12.89 11.10 -4.52
C VAL A 208 -12.66 12.61 -4.57
N GLY A 209 -13.45 13.35 -5.36
CA GLY A 209 -13.20 14.78 -5.61
C GLY A 209 -12.00 15.04 -6.52
N LYS A 210 -11.58 16.30 -6.64
CA LYS A 210 -10.47 16.70 -7.53
C LYS A 210 -9.09 16.37 -6.94
N TYR A 211 -8.93 16.46 -5.64
CA TYR A 211 -7.70 16.20 -4.91
C TYR A 211 -7.95 15.10 -3.90
N HIS A 212 -7.35 13.94 -4.12
CA HIS A 212 -7.39 12.87 -3.13
C HIS A 212 -6.13 12.95 -2.26
N LEU A 213 -6.33 13.33 -0.99
CA LEU A 213 -5.27 13.47 0.01
C LEU A 213 -5.06 12.12 0.70
N LEU A 214 -3.94 11.47 0.40
CA LEU A 214 -3.59 10.14 0.87
C LEU A 214 -2.57 10.25 1.99
N VAL A 215 -3.01 10.02 3.23
CA VAL A 215 -2.18 10.14 4.43
C VAL A 215 -1.58 8.78 4.78
N CYS A 216 -0.26 8.72 5.00
CA CYS A 216 0.41 7.48 5.39
C CYS A 216 0.11 7.10 6.85
N GLY A 217 -0.58 5.99 7.07
CA GLY A 217 -0.97 5.49 8.41
C GLY A 217 0.02 4.50 9.05
N THR A 218 1.08 4.10 8.34
CA THR A 218 1.99 3.04 8.83
C THR A 218 2.87 3.47 10.00
N THR A 219 3.41 2.48 10.73
CA THR A 219 4.18 2.68 11.96
C THR A 219 5.25 3.77 11.89
N PRO A 220 6.12 3.86 10.85
CA PRO A 220 7.12 4.94 10.79
C PRO A 220 6.51 6.35 10.74
N CYS A 221 5.39 6.52 10.04
CA CYS A 221 4.67 7.78 10.01
C CYS A 221 3.85 8.01 11.28
N MET A 222 3.25 6.95 11.83
CA MET A 222 2.48 6.99 13.07
C MET A 222 3.32 7.49 14.26
N ILE A 223 4.53 6.96 14.45
CA ILE A 223 5.43 7.41 15.54
C ILE A 223 5.99 8.82 15.33
N ARG A 224 5.87 9.36 14.11
CA ARG A 224 6.27 10.72 13.74
C ARG A 224 5.08 11.70 13.72
N GLY A 225 3.92 11.30 14.23
CA GLY A 225 2.75 12.17 14.38
C GLY A 225 1.82 12.22 13.16
N SER A 226 1.82 11.22 12.28
CA SER A 226 0.92 11.21 11.11
C SER A 226 -0.56 11.20 11.46
N ARG A 227 -0.94 10.68 12.65
CA ARG A 227 -2.33 10.76 13.13
C ARG A 227 -2.75 12.20 13.40
N ASP A 228 -1.85 13.01 13.94
CA ASP A 228 -2.10 14.44 14.18
C ASP A 228 -2.25 15.20 12.85
N ILE A 229 -1.55 14.75 11.79
CA ILE A 229 -1.70 15.28 10.43
C ILE A 229 -3.08 14.91 9.86
N GLU A 230 -3.50 13.66 10.01
CA GLU A 230 -4.82 13.21 9.54
C GLU A 230 -5.96 13.92 10.28
N GLU A 231 -5.87 14.03 11.61
CA GLU A 231 -6.86 14.73 12.44
C GLU A 231 -6.98 16.20 12.04
N ALA A 232 -5.86 16.91 11.88
CA ALA A 232 -5.86 18.29 11.44
C ALA A 232 -6.47 18.46 10.04
N LEU A 233 -6.24 17.50 9.12
CA LEU A 233 -6.86 17.50 7.79
C LEU A 233 -8.37 17.30 7.86
N LEU A 234 -8.83 16.32 8.64
CA LEU A 234 -10.26 16.01 8.77
C LEU A 234 -11.03 17.14 9.47
N GLU A 235 -10.45 17.72 10.52
CA GLU A 235 -11.03 18.87 11.23
C GLU A 235 -11.14 20.09 10.32
N HIS A 236 -10.07 20.41 9.59
CA HIS A 236 -10.03 21.55 8.68
C HIS A 236 -10.99 21.42 7.48
N LEU A 237 -11.11 20.22 6.93
CA LEU A 237 -12.02 19.95 5.81
C LEU A 237 -13.47 19.68 6.24
N GLY A 238 -13.70 19.37 7.51
CA GLY A 238 -15.04 19.09 8.06
C GLY A 238 -15.67 17.81 7.50
N VAL A 239 -14.87 16.82 7.13
CA VAL A 239 -15.32 15.55 6.51
C VAL A 239 -14.87 14.34 7.33
N LYS A 240 -15.57 13.22 7.17
CA LYS A 240 -15.06 11.93 7.65
C LYS A 240 -14.06 11.35 6.66
N ARG A 241 -13.31 10.35 7.11
CA ARG A 241 -12.39 9.60 6.25
C ARG A 241 -13.15 8.99 5.06
N ASN A 242 -12.57 9.13 3.86
CA ASN A 242 -13.12 8.75 2.55
C ASN A 242 -14.43 9.45 2.16
N GLU A 243 -14.82 10.51 2.85
CA GLU A 243 -15.91 11.37 2.42
C GLU A 243 -15.36 12.50 1.56
N VAL A 244 -16.11 12.88 0.53
CA VAL A 244 -15.76 14.02 -0.33
C VAL A 244 -16.36 15.27 0.28
N THR A 245 -15.58 16.34 0.32
CA THR A 245 -16.04 17.66 0.76
C THR A 245 -17.23 18.15 -0.09
N SER A 246 -18.09 18.98 0.50
CA SER A 246 -19.30 19.50 -0.17
C SER A 246 -18.99 20.37 -1.41
N ASP A 247 -17.79 20.95 -1.48
CA ASP A 247 -17.27 21.66 -2.66
C ASP A 247 -16.76 20.72 -3.78
N GLY A 248 -16.73 19.41 -3.54
CA GLY A 248 -16.25 18.39 -4.47
C GLY A 248 -14.74 18.43 -4.73
N LEU A 249 -13.98 19.20 -3.94
CA LEU A 249 -12.56 19.43 -4.19
C LEU A 249 -11.67 18.38 -3.53
N PHE A 250 -11.93 18.03 -2.26
CA PHE A 250 -11.01 17.21 -1.46
C PHE A 250 -11.67 15.95 -0.93
N SER A 251 -10.86 14.93 -0.74
CA SER A 251 -11.18 13.79 0.12
C SER A 251 -9.93 13.32 0.82
N VAL A 252 -10.07 12.75 2.02
CA VAL A 252 -8.95 12.23 2.81
C VAL A 252 -9.05 10.72 2.89
N GLY A 253 -8.04 10.02 2.39
CA GLY A 253 -7.89 8.57 2.47
C GLY A 253 -6.65 8.20 3.29
N GLU A 254 -6.76 7.13 4.08
CA GLU A 254 -5.58 6.51 4.70
C GLU A 254 -4.95 5.56 3.68
N MET A 255 -3.62 5.68 3.50
CA MET A 255 -2.81 4.74 2.73
C MET A 255 -1.74 4.12 3.60
N GLU A 256 -1.28 2.95 3.18
CA GLU A 256 -0.19 2.25 3.85
C GLU A 256 1.17 2.87 3.46
N CYS A 257 2.25 2.09 3.53
CA CYS A 257 3.60 2.61 3.34
C CYS A 257 3.78 3.18 1.92
N MET A 258 4.08 4.47 1.82
CA MET A 258 4.30 5.19 0.56
C MET A 258 5.79 5.30 0.17
N GLY A 259 6.69 4.63 0.90
CA GLY A 259 8.13 4.63 0.61
C GLY A 259 8.91 5.87 1.07
N CYS A 260 8.26 6.90 1.62
CA CYS A 260 8.90 8.14 2.09
C CYS A 260 9.25 8.12 3.59
N CYS A 261 9.69 6.97 4.12
CA CYS A 261 9.81 6.75 5.57
C CYS A 261 10.81 7.67 6.27
N VAL A 262 11.93 7.99 5.62
CA VAL A 262 12.95 8.91 6.18
C VAL A 262 12.48 10.37 6.18
N ASN A 263 11.39 10.66 5.47
CA ASN A 263 10.72 11.95 5.38
C ASN A 263 9.36 11.95 6.09
N ALA A 264 9.17 11.05 7.05
CA ALA A 264 7.94 10.98 7.83
C ALA A 264 7.77 12.21 8.75
N PRO A 265 6.54 12.74 8.90
CA PRO A 265 5.27 12.27 8.31
C PRO A 265 5.02 12.83 6.90
N MET A 266 4.23 12.12 6.09
CA MET A 266 4.00 12.48 4.69
C MET A 266 2.54 12.28 4.26
N ILE A 267 2.15 12.99 3.21
CA ILE A 267 0.94 12.74 2.43
C ILE A 267 1.29 12.65 0.94
N ALA A 268 0.53 11.88 0.19
CA ALA A 268 0.48 11.98 -1.25
C ALA A 268 -0.79 12.71 -1.68
N VAL A 269 -0.69 13.60 -2.65
CA VAL A 269 -1.85 14.27 -3.25
C VAL A 269 -1.97 13.81 -4.69
N ALA A 270 -3.07 13.12 -4.98
CA ALA A 270 -3.47 12.83 -6.34
C ALA A 270 -4.32 14.00 -6.87
N ASP A 271 -3.75 14.76 -7.81
CA ASP A 271 -4.44 15.85 -8.50
C ASP A 271 -5.12 15.35 -9.76
N TYR A 272 -6.44 15.20 -9.70
CA TYR A 272 -7.31 14.80 -10.81
C TYR A 272 -7.97 16.00 -11.51
N SER A 273 -7.63 17.25 -11.15
CA SER A 273 -8.30 18.46 -11.63
C SER A 273 -8.21 18.67 -13.16
N LYS A 274 -7.10 18.23 -13.77
CA LYS A 274 -6.79 18.39 -15.21
C LYS A 274 -6.90 17.08 -16.00
N GLY A 275 -7.43 16.02 -15.40
CA GLY A 275 -7.51 14.70 -16.01
C GLY A 275 -6.14 14.11 -16.39
N SER A 276 -6.10 13.31 -17.44
CA SER A 276 -4.91 12.54 -17.89
C SER A 276 -3.70 13.34 -18.39
N ASP A 277 -3.86 14.63 -18.70
CA ASP A 277 -2.77 15.45 -19.26
C ASP A 277 -2.07 16.30 -18.19
N GLY A 278 -2.74 16.55 -17.06
CA GLY A 278 -2.19 17.28 -15.93
C GLY A 278 -2.23 16.50 -14.62
N TYR A 279 -2.45 15.19 -14.69
CA TYR A 279 -2.44 14.33 -13.52
C TYR A 279 -1.08 14.41 -12.83
N SER A 280 -1.10 14.64 -11.52
CA SER A 280 0.11 14.57 -10.71
C SER A 280 -0.15 13.83 -9.41
N TYR A 281 0.81 12.97 -9.05
CA TYR A 281 0.80 12.23 -7.80
C TYR A 281 1.98 12.71 -6.97
N ASN A 282 1.78 13.83 -6.26
CA ASN A 282 2.86 14.54 -5.59
C ASN A 282 3.00 14.07 -4.15
N TYR A 283 4.24 13.78 -3.75
CA TYR A 283 4.58 13.56 -2.34
C TYR A 283 4.90 14.88 -1.67
N TYR A 284 4.28 15.08 -0.52
CA TYR A 284 4.56 16.17 0.40
C TYR A 284 4.97 15.56 1.73
N GLU A 285 6.21 15.81 2.10
CA GLU A 285 6.90 15.05 3.14
C GLU A 285 7.38 15.99 4.24
N ASP A 286 7.78 15.44 5.39
CA ASP A 286 8.19 16.21 6.58
C ASP A 286 7.13 17.21 7.04
N LEU A 287 5.88 16.79 7.03
CA LEU A 287 4.74 17.65 7.30
C LEU A 287 4.55 17.94 8.78
N THR A 288 3.92 19.08 9.04
CA THR A 288 3.38 19.45 10.35
C THR A 288 1.90 19.78 10.18
N PRO A 289 1.08 19.73 11.25
CA PRO A 289 -0.35 20.06 11.16
C PRO A 289 -0.61 21.46 10.57
N LYS A 290 0.24 22.43 10.90
CA LYS A 290 0.16 23.76 10.29
C LYS A 290 0.44 23.73 8.79
N ARG A 291 1.53 23.05 8.40
CA ARG A 291 1.96 22.99 7.00
C ARG A 291 0.95 22.26 6.11
N VAL A 292 0.29 21.22 6.63
CA VAL A 292 -0.69 20.47 5.85
C VAL A 292 -1.93 21.32 5.54
N VAL A 293 -2.38 22.14 6.49
CA VAL A 293 -3.50 23.07 6.27
C VAL A 293 -3.12 24.15 5.26
N GLU A 294 -1.92 24.73 5.36
CA GLU A 294 -1.41 25.69 4.36
C GLU A 294 -1.39 25.09 2.95
N LEU A 295 -0.96 23.82 2.83
CA LEU A 295 -0.90 23.09 1.58
C LEU A 295 -2.29 22.90 0.98
N VAL A 296 -3.28 22.52 1.79
CA VAL A 296 -4.68 22.38 1.35
C VAL A 296 -5.24 23.71 0.86
N GLU A 297 -4.97 24.82 1.55
CA GLU A 297 -5.41 26.14 1.08
C GLU A 297 -4.74 26.57 -0.22
N MET A 298 -3.45 26.26 -0.40
CA MET A 298 -2.76 26.49 -1.68
C MET A 298 -3.42 25.71 -2.82
N LEU A 299 -3.71 24.42 -2.60
CA LEU A 299 -4.42 23.60 -3.59
C LEU A 299 -5.83 24.13 -3.88
N ARG A 300 -6.55 24.62 -2.85
CA ARG A 300 -7.88 25.20 -3.03
C ARG A 300 -7.85 26.46 -3.91
N ARG A 301 -6.77 27.25 -3.83
CA ARG A 301 -6.54 28.40 -4.72
C ARG A 301 -6.10 28.01 -6.13
N GLY A 302 -5.90 26.73 -6.41
CA GLY A 302 -5.42 26.22 -7.70
C GLY A 302 -3.91 26.37 -7.91
N GLU A 303 -3.16 26.69 -6.85
CA GLU A 303 -1.70 26.70 -6.87
C GLU A 303 -1.19 25.25 -6.79
N THR A 304 0.02 25.00 -7.32
CA THR A 304 0.70 23.71 -7.16
C THR A 304 1.84 23.89 -6.14
N PRO A 305 1.68 23.43 -4.88
CA PRO A 305 2.72 23.55 -3.87
C PRO A 305 3.98 22.78 -4.28
N PRO A 306 5.18 23.23 -3.84
CA PRO A 306 6.43 22.54 -4.16
C PRO A 306 6.43 21.12 -3.56
N ARG A 307 6.61 20.11 -4.43
CA ARG A 307 6.67 18.70 -4.03
C ARG A 307 7.98 18.35 -3.30
N GLY A 308 7.95 17.26 -2.55
CA GLY A 308 9.05 16.73 -1.75
C GLY A 308 8.98 17.18 -0.31
N THR A 309 10.14 17.22 0.35
CA THR A 309 10.26 17.66 1.74
C THR A 309 9.76 19.10 1.92
N GLN A 310 8.87 19.30 2.88
CA GLN A 310 8.42 20.61 3.32
C GLN A 310 9.35 21.21 4.39
N ASN A 311 10.40 20.49 4.78
CA ASN A 311 11.43 20.96 5.68
C ASN A 311 12.63 21.50 4.87
N PRO A 312 12.92 22.81 4.90
CA PRO A 312 14.01 23.40 4.12
C PRO A 312 15.42 23.04 4.63
N GLU A 313 15.56 22.54 5.86
CA GLU A 313 16.85 22.19 6.45
C GLU A 313 17.45 20.88 5.91
N ARG A 314 16.71 20.18 5.04
CA ARG A 314 17.13 18.92 4.43
C ARG A 314 16.92 18.94 2.93
N LYS A 315 17.76 18.17 2.23
CA LYS A 315 17.65 17.96 0.78
C LYS A 315 17.06 16.59 0.51
N ASN A 316 15.85 16.54 -0.05
CA ASN A 316 15.14 15.28 -0.33
C ASN A 316 15.14 14.37 0.92
N CYS A 317 15.75 13.18 0.81
CA CYS A 317 15.88 12.20 1.89
C CYS A 317 17.08 12.41 2.84
N GLY A 318 17.89 13.45 2.62
CA GLY A 318 19.11 13.70 3.38
C GLY A 318 18.87 13.98 4.87
N PRO A 319 19.91 13.89 5.71
CA PRO A 319 19.88 14.37 7.09
C PRO A 319 19.54 15.85 7.16
N ALA A 320 18.82 16.26 8.21
CA ALA A 320 18.62 17.67 8.52
C ALA A 320 19.96 18.30 8.93
N GLY A 321 20.25 19.51 8.46
CA GLY A 321 21.52 20.21 8.69
C GLY A 321 22.61 19.89 7.66
N GLY A 322 22.28 19.15 6.60
CA GLY A 322 23.17 18.86 5.48
C GLY A 322 23.64 17.41 5.43
N ASN A 323 24.03 16.96 4.23
CA ASN A 323 24.43 15.58 4.01
C ASN A 323 25.80 15.27 4.64
N LEU A 324 25.85 14.23 5.46
CA LEU A 324 27.09 13.72 6.08
C LEU A 324 27.91 12.83 5.13
N THR A 325 27.30 12.38 4.04
CA THR A 325 27.91 11.57 2.98
C THR A 325 27.63 12.22 1.62
N LEU A 326 28.23 11.70 0.54
CA LEU A 326 28.07 12.25 -0.83
C LEU A 326 28.51 13.72 -0.95
N GLN A 327 29.58 14.09 -0.24
CA GLN A 327 30.15 15.44 -0.26
C GLN A 327 31.16 15.65 -1.41
N GLY A 328 31.82 14.58 -1.85
CA GLY A 328 32.76 14.61 -2.97
C GLY A 328 32.04 14.59 -4.32
N GLU A 329 32.71 15.09 -5.35
CA GLU A 329 32.21 14.97 -6.72
C GLU A 329 32.13 13.50 -7.15
N PRO A 330 31.03 13.06 -7.79
CA PRO A 330 30.89 11.69 -8.28
C PRO A 330 32.00 11.36 -9.29
N LYS A 331 32.72 10.26 -9.04
CA LYS A 331 33.75 9.73 -9.95
C LYS A 331 33.43 8.27 -10.27
N PRO A 332 33.71 7.78 -11.49
CA PRO A 332 33.63 6.37 -11.79
C PRO A 332 34.47 5.58 -10.78
N PRO A 333 33.93 4.51 -10.17
CA PRO A 333 34.75 3.66 -9.32
C PRO A 333 35.85 3.01 -10.19
N PRO A 334 37.00 2.67 -9.60
CA PRO A 334 37.99 1.88 -10.32
C PRO A 334 37.40 0.51 -10.67
N CYS A 335 37.03 0.33 -11.93
CA CYS A 335 36.59 -0.98 -12.44
C CYS A 335 37.83 -1.84 -12.69
N ARG A 336 37.76 -3.13 -12.32
CA ARG A 336 38.77 -4.10 -12.73
C ARG A 336 38.70 -4.23 -14.26
N ASP A 337 39.83 -4.03 -14.92
CA ASP A 337 39.98 -4.38 -16.32
C ASP A 337 39.97 -5.91 -16.45
N LEU A 338 38.90 -6.45 -17.06
CA LEU A 338 38.76 -7.89 -17.28
C LEU A 338 39.59 -8.38 -18.47
N ASP A 339 40.02 -7.46 -19.35
CA ASP A 339 40.81 -7.76 -20.54
C ASP A 339 42.33 -7.67 -20.27
N ALA A 340 42.73 -7.20 -19.08
CA ALA A 340 44.13 -7.06 -18.67
C ALA A 340 44.78 -8.35 -18.12
N CYS A 341 44.23 -9.54 -18.40
CA CYS A 341 44.72 -10.84 -17.91
C CYS A 341 45.31 -11.71 -19.03
#